data_AF-A0AAE0ZKM3-F1
#
_entry.id   AF-A0AAE0ZKM3-F1
#
_cell.length_a   1.000
_cell.length_b   1.000
_cell.length_c   1.000
_cell.angle_alpha   90.00
_cell.angle_beta   90.00
_cell.angle_gamma   90.00
#
_symmetry.space_group_name_H-M   'P 1'
#
loop_
_entity.id
_entity.type
_entity.pdbx_description
1 polymer ?
#
loop_
_entity_poly.entity_id
_entity_poly.type
_entity_poly.pdbx_seq_one_letter_code
_entity_poly.pdbx_strand_id
1 'polypeptide(L)'
;MKLTSQKAIRRRKTVDYDECSHQCHQEANCVSVRGNFQCVCRDGYQGDGYTCSPHCQAACRNGGTCIRPNVCECRHGYIGPSCDLDIDECAMGISKCSGHSVCINRPGWYQCQCLAGYHSPWPDNRYGTLCLDVDECQGEGEGHTCHPSMRCVNTEGSYECHCKSTAHCTRSCVVHGDDHPHRSVWTSPEDKCQQCTCNNGLTSCEQSKCDCSDPDVDLDCCPACDLSGTCTHQAYTTVKQSGATWTYECQLCECKSGEIDCWPLDCPALDCVNAIQTAGDCCPVCVDSNQCASLTLGTGGQDLSETQCHYRGATYSHGANWHLVDDPCTECQCKAGHICCAFSQRCSG
;
A
#
# COMPACT_ATOMS: atom_id res chain seq x y z
N MET A 1 -48.52 7.02 77.85
CA MET A 1 -48.87 6.18 76.68
C MET A 1 -49.16 7.09 75.48
N LYS A 2 -48.36 6.91 74.42
CA LYS A 2 -48.48 7.36 73.01
C LYS A 2 -49.23 8.68 72.69
N LEU A 3 -48.45 9.71 72.33
CA LEU A 3 -48.79 10.72 71.33
C LEU A 3 -48.31 10.25 69.94
N THR A 4 -49.11 10.50 68.89
CA THR A 4 -48.73 10.86 67.49
C THR A 4 -50.01 10.79 66.64
N SER A 5 -50.71 11.90 66.38
CA SER A 5 -50.47 12.99 65.41
C SER A 5 -50.47 12.56 63.92
N GLN A 6 -51.62 12.82 63.32
CA GLN A 6 -52.00 13.15 61.93
C GLN A 6 -51.05 12.81 60.76
N LYS A 7 -51.60 12.06 59.79
CA LYS A 7 -51.07 11.76 58.46
C LYS A 7 -50.82 13.03 57.63
N ALA A 8 -49.56 13.25 57.24
CA ALA A 8 -49.20 14.20 56.20
C ALA A 8 -49.31 13.56 54.81
N ILE A 9 -50.05 14.22 53.92
CA ILE A 9 -50.14 13.93 52.48
C ILE A 9 -48.76 14.16 51.86
N ARG A 10 -48.07 13.08 51.44
CA ARG A 10 -46.83 13.19 50.67
C ARG A 10 -47.16 13.68 49.26
N ARG A 11 -46.84 14.95 49.00
CA ARG A 11 -46.79 15.54 47.65
C ARG A 11 -45.88 14.68 46.77
N ARG A 12 -46.32 14.39 45.54
CA ARG A 12 -45.46 13.89 44.45
C ARG A 12 -44.28 14.84 44.34
N LYS A 13 -43.07 14.36 44.63
CA LYS A 13 -41.84 15.07 44.31
C LYS A 13 -41.76 15.09 42.78
N THR A 14 -42.04 16.24 42.19
CA THR A 14 -41.66 16.53 40.80
C THR A 14 -40.15 16.34 40.69
N VAL A 15 -39.72 15.56 39.70
CA VAL A 15 -38.31 15.29 39.40
C VAL A 15 -37.64 16.64 39.12
N ASP A 16 -36.50 16.87 39.77
CA ASP A 16 -35.81 18.15 39.76
C ASP A 16 -35.28 18.46 38.35
N TYR A 17 -35.34 19.73 37.95
CA TYR A 17 -34.93 20.21 36.62
C TYR A 17 -33.40 20.30 36.47
N ASP A 18 -32.64 19.72 37.43
CA ASP A 18 -31.18 19.89 37.60
C ASP A 18 -30.40 18.56 37.60
N GLU A 19 -31.05 17.40 37.42
CA GLU A 19 -30.37 16.09 37.47
C GLU A 19 -29.58 15.71 36.19
N CYS A 20 -29.56 16.56 35.15
CA CYS A 20 -28.74 16.38 33.94
C CYS A 20 -27.65 17.45 33.77
N SER A 21 -27.19 18.05 34.88
CA SER A 21 -26.21 19.15 34.86
C SER A 21 -24.76 18.69 34.62
N HIS A 22 -24.48 18.02 33.48
CA HIS A 22 -23.13 17.79 32.91
C HIS A 22 -22.29 16.58 33.37
N GLN A 23 -22.82 15.35 33.33
CA GLN A 23 -21.97 14.15 33.53
C GLN A 23 -22.01 13.10 32.42
N CYS A 24 -22.92 13.20 31.44
CA CYS A 24 -22.89 12.29 30.30
C CYS A 24 -21.80 12.66 29.30
N HIS A 25 -21.33 11.68 28.53
CA HIS A 25 -20.47 11.94 27.37
C HIS A 25 -21.13 12.96 26.42
N GLN A 26 -20.34 13.75 25.69
CA GLN A 26 -20.88 14.71 24.71
C GLN A 26 -21.78 14.03 23.65
N GLU A 27 -21.47 12.78 23.34
CA GLU A 27 -22.23 11.93 22.41
C GLU A 27 -23.23 10.99 23.11
N ALA A 28 -23.74 11.39 24.28
CA ALA A 28 -24.79 10.68 25.01
C ALA A 28 -25.97 11.59 25.35
N ASN A 29 -27.14 10.98 25.47
CA ASN A 29 -28.37 11.60 25.94
C ASN A 29 -28.62 11.20 27.40
N CYS A 30 -28.97 12.19 28.24
CA CYS A 30 -29.41 11.96 29.60
C CYS A 30 -30.91 11.61 29.58
N VAL A 31 -31.29 10.42 30.06
CA VAL A 31 -32.69 9.99 30.13
C VAL A 31 -33.12 9.73 31.58
N SER A 32 -34.24 10.30 32.00
CA SER A 32 -34.79 10.10 33.35
C SER A 32 -35.45 8.74 33.47
N VAL A 33 -34.95 7.93 34.40
CA VAL A 33 -35.54 6.65 34.81
C VAL A 33 -36.28 6.88 36.13
N ARG A 34 -37.25 6.03 36.52
CA ARG A 34 -38.08 6.27 37.72
C ARG A 34 -37.25 6.47 39.00
N GLY A 35 -37.02 7.73 39.37
CA GLY A 35 -36.25 8.14 40.55
C GLY A 35 -34.73 8.21 40.35
N ASN A 36 -34.21 8.20 39.11
CA ASN A 36 -32.79 8.37 38.78
C ASN A 36 -32.57 8.90 37.34
N PHE A 37 -31.35 9.17 36.94
CA PHE A 37 -30.95 9.44 35.55
C PHE A 37 -29.98 8.35 35.04
N GLN A 38 -29.96 8.11 33.73
CA GLN A 38 -28.95 7.29 33.07
C GLN A 38 -28.48 7.96 31.78
N CYS A 39 -27.20 7.81 31.46
CA CYS A 39 -26.65 8.25 30.19
C CYS A 39 -26.77 7.10 29.18
N VAL A 40 -27.23 7.41 27.97
CA VAL A 40 -27.31 6.45 26.85
C VAL A 40 -26.62 7.08 25.66
N CYS A 41 -25.67 6.38 25.06
CA CYS A 41 -24.99 6.88 23.86
C CYS A 41 -26.00 7.17 22.74
N ARG A 42 -25.72 8.20 21.94
CA ARG A 42 -26.52 8.56 20.76
C ARG A 42 -26.49 7.44 19.72
N ASP A 43 -27.44 7.47 18.79
CA ASP A 43 -27.49 6.50 17.69
C ASP A 43 -26.16 6.47 16.93
N GLY A 44 -25.64 5.25 16.72
CA GLY A 44 -24.34 5.06 16.08
C GLY A 44 -23.12 5.22 17.00
N TYR A 45 -23.33 5.40 18.31
CA TYR A 45 -22.26 5.34 19.32
C TYR A 45 -22.51 4.18 20.28
N GLN A 46 -21.43 3.61 20.82
CA GLN A 46 -21.44 2.50 21.76
C GLN A 46 -20.64 2.83 23.03
N GLY A 47 -21.05 2.29 24.17
CA GLY A 47 -20.39 2.54 25.45
C GLY A 47 -21.36 2.52 26.62
N ASP A 48 -20.95 3.08 27.75
CA ASP A 48 -21.72 3.13 29.00
C ASP A 48 -22.52 4.43 29.19
N GLY A 49 -22.51 5.31 28.19
CA GLY A 49 -23.15 6.63 28.24
C GLY A 49 -22.30 7.72 28.89
N TYR A 50 -21.29 7.36 29.68
CA TYR A 50 -20.29 8.28 30.24
C TYR A 50 -19.05 8.35 29.36
N THR A 51 -18.74 7.26 28.68
CA THR A 51 -17.78 7.12 27.59
C THR A 51 -18.52 6.54 26.39
N CYS A 52 -18.59 7.27 25.29
CA CYS A 52 -19.19 6.78 24.05
C CYS A 52 -18.18 6.88 22.92
N SER A 53 -17.88 5.74 22.30
CA SER A 53 -17.09 5.67 21.07
C SER A 53 -18.02 5.48 19.87
N PRO A 54 -17.66 6.01 18.69
CA PRO A 54 -18.44 5.79 17.48
C PRO A 54 -18.44 4.30 17.13
N HIS A 55 -19.57 3.84 16.59
CA HIS A 55 -19.76 2.48 16.10
C HIS A 55 -19.80 2.51 14.56
N CYS A 56 -18.98 1.67 13.95
CA CYS A 56 -18.96 1.47 12.51
C CYS A 56 -19.46 0.04 12.22
N GLN A 57 -20.59 -0.07 11.51
CA GLN A 57 -21.21 -1.36 11.19
C GLN A 57 -20.30 -2.23 10.31
N ALA A 58 -19.66 -1.60 9.31
CA ALA A 58 -18.48 -2.15 8.65
C ALA A 58 -17.24 -1.68 9.43
N ALA A 59 -16.44 -2.62 9.93
CA ALA A 59 -15.21 -2.27 10.63
C ALA A 59 -14.24 -1.53 9.70
N CYS A 60 -13.59 -0.49 10.22
CA CYS A 60 -12.51 0.19 9.52
C CYS A 60 -11.31 -0.77 9.41
N ARG A 61 -10.91 -1.09 8.17
CA ARG A 61 -9.84 -2.04 7.86
C ARG A 61 -8.48 -1.33 7.79
N ASN A 62 -7.42 -2.12 7.67
CA ASN A 62 -6.05 -1.64 7.45
C ASN A 62 -5.60 -0.57 8.46
N GLY A 63 -5.97 -0.76 9.73
CA GLY A 63 -5.64 0.16 10.82
C GLY A 63 -6.43 1.48 10.82
N GLY A 64 -7.48 1.62 9.99
CA GLY A 64 -8.38 2.77 10.00
C GLY A 64 -9.10 2.94 11.35
N THR A 65 -9.44 4.17 11.71
CA THR A 65 -10.10 4.50 12.99
C THR A 65 -11.54 4.93 12.75
N CYS A 66 -12.48 4.35 13.49
CA CYS A 66 -13.86 4.84 13.48
C CYS A 66 -13.91 6.16 14.26
N ILE A 67 -14.17 7.27 13.56
CA ILE A 67 -14.15 8.62 14.16
C ILE A 67 -15.56 9.20 14.35
N ARG A 68 -16.53 8.71 13.58
CA ARG A 68 -17.97 9.04 13.67
C ARG A 68 -18.78 7.80 13.27
N PRO A 69 -20.09 7.73 13.59
CA PRO A 69 -20.92 6.61 13.20
C PRO A 69 -20.78 6.25 11.71
N ASN A 70 -20.34 5.04 11.42
CA ASN A 70 -20.06 4.56 10.05
C ASN A 70 -19.08 5.40 9.22
N VAL A 71 -18.23 6.23 9.84
CA VAL A 71 -17.20 7.02 9.15
C VAL A 71 -15.83 6.60 9.64
N CYS A 72 -15.06 5.99 8.73
CA CYS A 72 -13.68 5.63 8.96
C CYS A 72 -12.73 6.76 8.56
N GLU A 73 -11.78 7.04 9.42
CA GLU A 73 -10.56 7.78 9.08
C GLU A 73 -9.50 6.75 8.68
N CYS A 74 -9.12 6.79 7.39
CA CYS A 74 -8.15 5.86 6.84
C CYS A 74 -6.73 6.31 7.10
N ARG A 75 -5.85 5.32 7.25
CA ARG A 75 -4.41 5.57 7.21
C ARG A 75 -3.99 5.95 5.79
N HIS A 76 -2.87 6.65 5.69
CA HIS A 76 -2.23 6.92 4.41
C HIS A 76 -1.93 5.61 3.68
N GLY A 77 -2.07 5.63 2.35
CA GLY A 77 -1.99 4.44 1.51
C GLY A 77 -3.31 3.66 1.39
N TYR A 78 -4.35 4.03 2.14
CA TYR A 78 -5.67 3.39 2.05
C TYR A 78 -6.80 4.40 1.84
N ILE A 79 -7.79 3.98 1.04
CA ILE A 79 -8.99 4.73 0.70
C ILE A 79 -10.24 3.86 0.78
N GLY A 80 -11.39 4.46 0.48
CA GLY A 80 -12.71 3.82 0.56
C GLY A 80 -13.40 4.05 1.91
N PRO A 81 -14.71 3.79 1.98
CA PRO A 81 -15.53 4.06 3.16
C PRO A 81 -15.12 3.23 4.39
N SER A 82 -14.52 2.06 4.17
CA SER A 82 -14.01 1.16 5.21
C SER A 82 -12.48 1.00 5.20
N CYS A 83 -11.75 1.85 4.48
CA CYS A 83 -10.28 1.78 4.37
C CYS A 83 -9.76 0.45 3.83
N ASP A 84 -10.55 -0.17 2.95
CA ASP A 84 -10.33 -1.51 2.40
C ASP A 84 -9.66 -1.49 1.02
N LEU A 85 -9.50 -0.30 0.43
CA LEU A 85 -8.88 -0.12 -0.88
C LEU A 85 -7.48 0.47 -0.70
N ASP A 86 -6.53 -0.10 -1.43
CA ASP A 86 -5.16 0.40 -1.53
C ASP A 86 -5.08 1.60 -2.48
N ILE A 87 -4.16 2.53 -2.20
CA ILE A 87 -3.78 3.58 -3.14
C ILE A 87 -2.62 3.07 -3.98
N ASP A 88 -2.85 2.85 -5.28
CA ASP A 88 -1.74 2.50 -6.18
C ASP A 88 -0.91 3.75 -6.54
N GLU A 89 0.15 4.01 -5.76
CA GLU A 89 0.98 5.19 -5.97
C GLU A 89 1.73 5.19 -7.32
N CYS A 90 1.95 4.00 -7.89
CA CYS A 90 2.61 3.81 -9.17
C CYS A 90 1.68 4.17 -10.32
N ALA A 91 0.46 3.60 -10.35
CA ALA A 91 -0.54 3.88 -11.38
C ALA A 91 -1.02 5.35 -11.31
N MET A 92 -1.08 5.92 -10.12
CA MET A 92 -1.46 7.32 -9.92
C MET A 92 -0.32 8.31 -10.21
N GLY A 93 0.92 7.83 -10.38
CA GLY A 93 2.09 8.67 -10.65
C GLY A 93 2.43 9.62 -9.49
N ILE A 94 2.13 9.20 -8.26
CA ILE A 94 2.45 9.96 -7.03
C ILE A 94 3.66 9.40 -6.28
N SER A 95 4.21 8.28 -6.75
CA SER A 95 5.47 7.72 -6.25
C SER A 95 6.64 8.70 -6.37
N LYS A 96 7.62 8.57 -5.47
CA LYS A 96 8.88 9.33 -5.48
C LYS A 96 10.04 8.57 -6.09
N CYS A 97 9.75 7.47 -6.80
CA CYS A 97 10.78 6.72 -7.49
C CYS A 97 11.44 7.59 -8.55
N SER A 98 12.77 7.59 -8.56
CA SER A 98 13.59 8.40 -9.46
C SER A 98 14.89 7.67 -9.78
N GLY A 99 15.72 8.24 -10.66
CA GLY A 99 16.94 7.59 -11.12
C GLY A 99 16.65 6.32 -11.93
N HIS A 100 17.54 5.33 -11.79
CA HIS A 100 17.43 4.03 -12.47
C HIS A 100 16.60 3.04 -11.65
N SER A 101 15.36 3.43 -11.32
CA SER A 101 14.42 2.60 -10.55
C SER A 101 13.02 2.57 -11.14
N VAL A 102 12.26 1.53 -10.78
CA VAL A 102 10.86 1.32 -11.11
C VAL A 102 10.01 1.30 -9.84
N CYS A 103 8.82 1.90 -9.91
CA CYS A 103 7.85 1.87 -8.83
C CYS A 103 7.13 0.52 -8.81
N ILE A 104 7.04 -0.06 -7.62
CA ILE A 104 6.35 -1.31 -7.38
C ILE A 104 5.31 -1.08 -6.28
N ASN A 105 4.03 -1.19 -6.64
CA ASN A 105 2.92 -0.97 -5.72
C ASN A 105 2.83 -2.09 -4.68
N ARG A 106 2.47 -1.73 -3.45
CA ARG A 106 2.23 -2.65 -2.33
C ARG A 106 1.00 -2.17 -1.54
N PRO A 107 0.31 -3.08 -0.84
CA PRO A 107 -0.82 -2.67 -0.01
C PRO A 107 -0.41 -1.69 1.10
N GLY A 108 -0.87 -0.45 0.98
CA GLY A 108 -0.65 0.68 1.88
C GLY A 108 0.62 1.48 1.64
N TRP A 109 1.44 1.13 0.64
CA TRP A 109 2.72 1.79 0.35
C TRP A 109 3.31 1.36 -1.00
N TYR A 110 4.42 1.96 -1.42
CA TYR A 110 5.15 1.53 -2.60
C TYR A 110 6.65 1.43 -2.31
N GLN A 111 7.34 0.61 -3.11
CA GLN A 111 8.81 0.56 -3.11
C GLN A 111 9.38 0.95 -4.47
N CYS A 112 10.56 1.53 -4.44
CA CYS A 112 11.36 1.76 -5.64
C CYS A 112 12.40 0.65 -5.76
N GLN A 113 12.30 -0.14 -6.82
CA GLN A 113 13.24 -1.21 -7.12
C GLN A 113 14.21 -0.74 -8.21
N CYS A 114 15.50 -1.00 -8.07
CA CYS A 114 16.45 -0.69 -9.15
C CYS A 114 16.11 -1.46 -10.42
N LEU A 115 16.30 -0.81 -11.58
CA LEU A 115 16.17 -1.44 -12.88
C LEU A 115 17.17 -2.60 -13.01
N ALA A 116 16.89 -3.55 -13.91
CA ALA A 116 17.86 -4.59 -14.25
C ALA A 116 19.20 -3.95 -14.70
N GLY A 117 20.32 -4.56 -14.30
CA GLY A 117 21.67 -3.98 -14.49
C GLY A 117 22.05 -2.92 -13.45
N TYR A 118 21.18 -2.62 -12.48
CA TYR A 118 21.49 -1.74 -11.36
C TYR A 118 21.27 -2.42 -10.01
N HIS A 119 22.04 -2.00 -9.01
CA HIS A 119 21.91 -2.45 -7.63
C HIS A 119 22.00 -1.28 -6.66
N SER A 120 21.43 -1.42 -5.47
CA SER A 120 21.66 -0.50 -4.34
C SER A 120 22.42 -1.25 -3.26
N PRO A 121 23.66 -0.84 -2.92
CA PRO A 121 24.37 -1.39 -1.76
C PRO A 121 23.80 -0.87 -0.43
N TRP A 122 22.91 0.12 -0.47
CA TRP A 122 22.29 0.70 0.73
C TRP A 122 20.92 0.09 1.00
N PRO A 123 20.60 -0.21 2.28
CA PRO A 123 19.28 -0.67 2.67
C PRO A 123 18.19 0.39 2.44
N ASP A 124 18.52 1.68 2.61
CA ASP A 124 17.56 2.78 2.42
C ASP A 124 17.60 3.33 0.99
N ASN A 125 16.97 2.61 0.06
CA ASN A 125 16.71 3.08 -1.30
C ASN A 125 15.22 3.38 -1.54
N ARG A 126 14.53 3.93 -0.53
CA ARG A 126 13.08 4.17 -0.58
C ARG A 126 12.63 5.05 -1.75
N TYR A 127 13.49 5.91 -2.27
CA TYR A 127 13.20 6.80 -3.40
C TYR A 127 13.85 6.36 -4.72
N GLY A 128 14.56 5.22 -4.71
CA GLY A 128 15.21 4.70 -5.92
C GLY A 128 16.40 5.53 -6.42
N THR A 129 16.82 6.57 -5.70
CA THR A 129 17.86 7.52 -6.12
C THR A 129 19.26 6.93 -6.09
N LEU A 130 19.48 5.80 -5.41
CA LEU A 130 20.79 5.22 -5.14
C LEU A 130 21.04 3.93 -5.92
N CYS A 131 20.47 3.82 -7.12
CA CYS A 131 20.73 2.71 -8.03
C CYS A 131 22.05 2.93 -8.78
N LEU A 132 23.03 2.09 -8.47
CA LEU A 132 24.34 2.07 -9.10
C LEU A 132 24.40 0.99 -10.16
N ASP A 133 25.14 1.29 -11.22
CA ASP A 133 25.45 0.36 -12.29
C ASP A 133 26.15 -0.90 -11.74
N VAL A 134 25.68 -2.08 -12.18
CA VAL A 134 26.33 -3.36 -11.89
C VAL A 134 27.39 -3.57 -12.95
N ASP A 135 28.67 -3.65 -12.56
CA ASP A 135 29.70 -4.05 -13.53
C ASP A 135 29.68 -5.57 -13.72
N GLU A 136 28.96 -6.03 -14.74
CA GLU A 136 28.83 -7.46 -15.05
C GLU A 136 30.15 -8.10 -15.51
N CYS A 137 31.15 -7.28 -15.83
CA CYS A 137 32.48 -7.73 -16.25
C CYS A 137 33.45 -7.95 -15.09
N GLN A 138 33.13 -7.54 -13.85
CA GLN A 138 34.04 -7.60 -12.69
C GLN A 138 33.87 -8.85 -11.79
N GLY A 139 33.20 -9.91 -12.27
CA GLY A 139 33.07 -11.21 -11.59
C GLY A 139 33.77 -12.37 -12.32
N GLU A 140 33.86 -13.55 -11.69
CA GLU A 140 34.37 -14.79 -12.32
C GLU A 140 33.38 -15.38 -13.35
N GLY A 141 32.88 -14.56 -14.29
CA GLY A 141 32.06 -15.00 -15.43
C GLY A 141 30.58 -15.29 -15.13
N GLU A 142 30.06 -14.93 -13.95
CA GLU A 142 28.64 -15.13 -13.58
C GLU A 142 27.73 -13.93 -13.83
N GLY A 143 28.29 -12.75 -14.15
CA GLY A 143 27.51 -11.52 -14.39
C GLY A 143 27.10 -11.30 -15.85
N HIS A 144 27.81 -11.91 -16.81
CA HIS A 144 27.62 -11.65 -18.24
C HIS A 144 27.42 -12.93 -19.04
N THR A 145 26.79 -12.81 -20.22
CA THR A 145 26.50 -13.94 -21.12
C THR A 145 27.40 -13.98 -22.35
N CYS A 146 28.46 -13.17 -22.39
CA CYS A 146 29.41 -13.14 -23.49
C CYS A 146 30.04 -14.53 -23.74
N HIS A 147 30.01 -15.00 -24.98
CA HIS A 147 30.73 -16.22 -25.38
C HIS A 147 32.25 -16.08 -25.11
N PRO A 148 33.00 -17.16 -24.77
CA PRO A 148 34.43 -17.10 -24.45
C PRO A 148 35.34 -16.43 -25.49
N SER A 149 34.95 -16.40 -26.77
CA SER A 149 35.68 -15.70 -27.84
C SER A 149 35.46 -14.16 -27.85
N MET A 150 34.62 -13.65 -26.96
CA MET A 150 34.29 -12.23 -26.80
C MET A 150 34.87 -11.68 -25.48
N ARG A 151 35.15 -10.37 -25.45
CA ARG A 151 35.47 -9.59 -24.25
C ARG A 151 34.21 -8.84 -23.81
N CYS A 152 33.95 -8.85 -22.51
CA CYS A 152 32.92 -8.03 -21.88
C CYS A 152 33.39 -6.57 -21.79
N VAL A 153 32.47 -5.63 -21.98
CA VAL A 153 32.66 -4.19 -21.78
C VAL A 153 31.47 -3.67 -21.01
N ASN A 154 31.71 -3.20 -19.80
CA ASN A 154 30.65 -2.64 -18.97
C ASN A 154 30.09 -1.35 -19.59
N THR A 155 28.79 -1.16 -19.49
CA THR A 155 28.05 0.02 -19.96
C THR A 155 27.01 0.40 -18.92
N GLU A 156 26.48 1.62 -18.97
CA GLU A 156 25.50 2.04 -17.97
C GLU A 156 24.19 1.23 -18.09
N GLY A 157 23.90 0.43 -17.07
CA GLY A 157 22.73 -0.45 -16.93
C GLY A 157 22.83 -1.78 -17.67
N SER A 158 23.99 -2.13 -18.25
CA SER A 158 24.19 -3.37 -19.01
C SER A 158 25.65 -3.59 -19.40
N TYR A 159 25.92 -4.53 -20.30
CA TYR A 159 27.24 -4.73 -20.89
C TYR A 159 27.16 -5.02 -22.39
N GLU A 160 28.27 -4.78 -23.08
CA GLU A 160 28.46 -5.16 -24.48
C GLU A 160 29.54 -6.23 -24.64
N CYS A 161 29.29 -7.19 -25.53
CA CYS A 161 30.27 -8.20 -25.89
C CYS A 161 30.96 -7.84 -27.20
N HIS A 162 32.29 -7.73 -27.16
CA HIS A 162 33.12 -7.39 -28.33
C HIS A 162 34.03 -8.55 -28.70
N CYS A 163 34.19 -8.83 -30.00
CA CYS A 163 35.08 -9.92 -30.44
C CYS A 163 36.52 -9.68 -29.99
N LYS A 164 37.18 -10.69 -29.40
CA LYS A 164 38.62 -10.63 -29.07
C LYS A 164 39.49 -10.61 -30.33
N SER A 165 39.07 -11.30 -31.38
CA SER A 165 39.69 -11.27 -32.71
C SER A 165 38.63 -11.40 -33.80
N THR A 166 38.91 -10.87 -35.00
CA THR A 166 37.98 -10.93 -36.14
C THR A 166 38.01 -12.27 -36.88
N ALA A 167 38.99 -13.13 -36.63
CA ALA A 167 39.15 -14.40 -37.34
C ALA A 167 38.24 -15.52 -36.81
N HIS A 168 37.89 -15.50 -35.52
CA HIS A 168 37.07 -16.53 -34.87
C HIS A 168 36.24 -15.93 -33.73
N CYS A 169 35.12 -15.31 -34.09
CA CYS A 169 34.19 -14.73 -33.12
C CYS A 169 32.82 -15.39 -33.22
N THR A 170 32.33 -15.90 -32.10
CA THR A 170 30.99 -16.45 -31.97
C THR A 170 30.19 -15.46 -31.15
N ARG A 171 29.07 -14.98 -31.70
CA ARG A 171 28.19 -13.98 -31.07
C ARG A 171 27.03 -14.61 -30.30
N SER A 172 27.22 -15.85 -29.85
CA SER A 172 26.27 -16.58 -29.02
C SER A 172 26.28 -16.04 -27.59
N CYS A 173 25.21 -16.34 -26.87
CA CYS A 173 25.06 -16.06 -25.46
C CYS A 173 25.23 -17.37 -24.70
N VAL A 174 26.12 -17.39 -23.71
CA VAL A 174 26.32 -18.58 -22.87
C VAL A 174 25.56 -18.38 -21.57
N VAL A 175 24.58 -19.25 -21.32
CA VAL A 175 23.68 -19.17 -20.15
C VAL A 175 23.68 -20.53 -19.47
N HIS A 176 24.09 -20.61 -18.20
CA HIS A 176 24.26 -21.86 -17.44
C HIS A 176 25.05 -22.97 -18.16
N GLY A 177 25.97 -22.61 -19.06
CA GLY A 177 26.77 -23.54 -19.86
C GLY A 177 26.18 -23.91 -21.22
N ASP A 178 24.95 -23.51 -21.51
CA ASP A 178 24.31 -23.70 -22.81
C ASP A 178 24.66 -22.54 -23.77
N ASP A 179 25.02 -22.88 -25.02
CA ASP A 179 25.32 -21.92 -26.08
C ASP A 179 24.05 -21.62 -26.88
N HIS A 180 23.56 -20.39 -26.75
CA HIS A 180 22.41 -19.88 -27.47
C HIS A 180 22.87 -19.02 -28.67
N PRO A 181 22.60 -19.44 -29.92
CA PRO A 181 23.01 -18.69 -31.11
C PRO A 181 22.41 -17.29 -31.16
N HIS A 182 23.11 -16.34 -31.80
CA HIS A 182 22.55 -15.00 -32.00
C HIS A 182 21.17 -15.03 -32.69
N ARG A 183 20.21 -14.29 -32.11
CA ARG A 183 18.77 -14.21 -32.45
C ARG A 183 17.95 -15.44 -32.06
N SER A 184 18.53 -16.37 -31.31
CA SER A 184 17.72 -17.41 -30.69
C SER A 184 16.78 -16.80 -29.65
N VAL A 185 15.64 -17.45 -29.50
CA VAL A 185 14.63 -17.16 -28.49
C VAL A 185 14.37 -18.46 -27.73
N TRP A 186 14.32 -18.40 -26.41
CA TRP A 186 14.05 -19.57 -25.56
C TRP A 186 13.29 -19.16 -24.31
N THR A 187 12.65 -20.12 -23.66
CA THR A 187 12.00 -19.91 -22.36
C THR A 187 13.04 -19.96 -21.25
N SER A 188 12.97 -19.03 -20.28
CA SER A 188 13.90 -19.02 -19.15
C SER A 188 13.79 -20.32 -18.35
N PRO A 189 14.93 -20.91 -17.93
CA PRO A 189 14.92 -22.09 -17.07
C PRO A 189 14.50 -21.77 -15.62
N GLU A 190 14.62 -20.52 -15.18
CA GLU A 190 14.26 -20.08 -13.83
C GLU A 190 12.79 -19.64 -13.75
N ASP A 191 12.26 -19.06 -14.82
CA ASP A 191 10.86 -18.61 -14.92
C ASP A 191 10.25 -19.02 -16.26
N LYS A 192 9.33 -20.00 -16.25
CA LYS A 192 8.64 -20.48 -17.45
C LYS A 192 7.85 -19.38 -18.19
N CYS A 193 7.53 -18.30 -17.49
CA CYS A 193 6.77 -17.18 -18.03
C CYS A 193 7.66 -16.09 -18.63
N GLN A 194 8.99 -16.27 -18.60
CA GLN A 194 9.93 -15.35 -19.25
C GLN A 194 10.46 -15.93 -20.56
N GLN A 195 10.52 -15.06 -21.56
CA GLN A 195 11.14 -15.35 -22.84
C GLN A 195 12.45 -14.58 -22.98
N CYS A 196 13.53 -15.32 -23.20
CA CYS A 196 14.87 -14.81 -23.35
C CYS A 196 15.29 -14.75 -24.81
N THR A 197 16.08 -13.75 -25.16
CA THR A 197 16.62 -13.55 -26.50
C THR A 197 18.13 -13.30 -26.43
N CYS A 198 18.86 -13.79 -27.43
CA CYS A 198 20.30 -13.57 -27.54
C CYS A 198 20.62 -12.53 -28.61
N ASN A 199 21.17 -11.38 -28.22
CA ASN A 199 21.60 -10.34 -29.15
C ASN A 199 23.10 -10.06 -29.01
N ASN A 200 23.91 -10.57 -29.93
CA ASN A 200 25.36 -10.36 -29.95
C ASN A 200 26.08 -10.66 -28.63
N GLY A 201 25.73 -11.76 -27.96
CA GLY A 201 26.32 -12.15 -26.68
C GLY A 201 25.67 -11.51 -25.45
N LEU A 202 24.65 -10.65 -25.64
CA LEU A 202 23.81 -10.14 -24.56
C LEU A 202 22.47 -10.89 -24.53
N THR A 203 22.20 -11.59 -23.42
CA THR A 203 20.89 -12.17 -23.12
C THR A 203 19.97 -11.11 -22.51
N SER A 204 18.76 -11.01 -23.03
CA SER A 204 17.68 -10.20 -22.45
C SER A 204 16.43 -11.08 -22.28
N CYS A 205 15.91 -11.16 -21.06
CA CYS A 205 14.71 -11.92 -20.72
C CYS A 205 13.59 -10.96 -20.31
N GLU A 206 12.41 -11.14 -20.90
CA GLU A 206 11.23 -10.34 -20.60
C GLU A 206 10.05 -11.25 -20.22
N GLN A 207 9.18 -10.77 -19.33
CA GLN A 207 7.93 -11.47 -19.03
C GLN A 207 7.09 -11.59 -20.29
N SER A 208 6.54 -12.77 -20.53
CA SER A 208 5.66 -13.04 -21.67
C SER A 208 4.44 -12.13 -21.60
N LYS A 209 4.19 -11.40 -22.69
CA LYS A 209 3.01 -10.54 -22.77
C LYS A 209 1.75 -11.39 -22.87
N CYS A 210 0.75 -11.05 -22.07
CA CYS A 210 -0.54 -11.73 -22.08
C CYS A 210 -1.45 -11.13 -23.16
N ASP A 211 -1.74 -11.91 -24.21
CA ASP A 211 -2.82 -11.63 -25.16
C ASP A 211 -4.03 -12.50 -24.81
N CYS A 212 -4.99 -11.94 -24.07
CA CYS A 212 -6.19 -12.67 -23.66
C CYS A 212 -7.17 -12.93 -24.82
N SER A 213 -6.87 -12.47 -26.04
CA SER A 213 -7.62 -12.83 -27.24
C SER A 213 -7.20 -14.19 -27.79
N ASP A 214 -6.00 -14.66 -27.42
CA ASP A 214 -5.47 -15.95 -27.82
C ASP A 214 -6.12 -17.06 -26.97
N PRO A 215 -6.85 -18.00 -27.59
CA PRO A 215 -7.48 -19.11 -26.87
C PRO A 215 -6.47 -20.09 -26.23
N ASP A 216 -5.21 -20.09 -26.68
CA ASP A 216 -4.14 -20.96 -26.19
C ASP A 216 -3.20 -20.26 -25.20
N VAL A 217 -3.58 -19.07 -24.69
CA VAL A 217 -2.79 -18.32 -23.71
C VAL A 217 -2.49 -19.16 -22.46
N ASP A 218 -1.23 -19.14 -22.01
CA ASP A 218 -0.83 -19.85 -20.78
C ASP A 218 -1.43 -19.14 -19.55
N LEU A 219 -2.49 -19.70 -18.99
CA LEU A 219 -3.20 -19.14 -17.83
C LEU A 219 -2.38 -19.17 -16.54
N ASP A 220 -1.32 -19.98 -16.45
CA ASP A 220 -0.40 -19.88 -15.30
C ASP A 220 0.44 -18.61 -15.36
N CYS A 221 0.86 -18.22 -16.56
CA CYS A 221 1.61 -16.99 -16.79
C CYS A 221 0.71 -15.76 -16.90
N CYS A 222 -0.55 -15.97 -17.32
CA CYS A 222 -1.53 -14.93 -17.60
C CYS A 222 -2.85 -15.20 -16.87
N PRO A 223 -2.85 -15.25 -15.53
CA PRO A 223 -4.05 -15.61 -14.76
C PRO A 223 -5.20 -14.62 -14.93
N ALA A 224 -4.91 -13.36 -15.29
CA ALA A 224 -5.91 -12.35 -15.58
C ALA A 224 -6.73 -12.60 -16.86
N CYS A 225 -6.26 -13.49 -17.75
CA CYS A 225 -7.00 -13.85 -18.96
C CYS A 225 -8.11 -14.88 -18.69
N ASP A 226 -8.15 -15.49 -17.50
CA ASP A 226 -9.26 -16.35 -17.11
C ASP A 226 -10.47 -15.52 -16.66
N LEU A 227 -11.31 -15.17 -17.62
CA LEU A 227 -12.55 -14.41 -17.39
C LEU A 227 -13.66 -15.24 -16.73
N SER A 228 -13.47 -16.56 -16.58
CA SER A 228 -14.44 -17.47 -15.97
C SER A 228 -14.10 -17.77 -14.50
N GLY A 229 -12.83 -17.68 -14.15
CA GLY A 229 -12.32 -17.80 -12.79
C GLY A 229 -12.72 -16.60 -11.95
N THR A 230 -13.66 -16.81 -11.03
CA THR A 230 -14.01 -15.80 -10.04
C THR A 230 -13.89 -16.36 -8.64
N CYS A 231 -13.31 -15.59 -7.74
CA CYS A 231 -13.15 -15.96 -6.35
C CYS A 231 -14.09 -15.13 -5.48
N THR A 232 -14.79 -15.80 -4.56
CA THR A 232 -15.60 -15.14 -3.54
C THR A 232 -15.06 -15.52 -2.17
N HIS A 233 -14.45 -14.56 -1.48
CA HIS A 233 -13.89 -14.80 -0.16
C HIS A 233 -14.99 -14.72 0.91
N GLN A 234 -14.97 -15.61 1.92
CA GLN A 234 -16.03 -15.71 2.92
C GLN A 234 -16.26 -14.41 3.72
N ALA A 235 -15.22 -13.57 3.84
CA ALA A 235 -15.26 -12.31 4.58
C ALA A 235 -15.69 -11.08 3.74
N TYR A 236 -15.87 -11.23 2.42
CA TYR A 236 -16.24 -10.14 1.50
C TYR A 236 -17.42 -10.55 0.62
N THR A 237 -18.36 -9.64 0.37
CA THR A 237 -19.47 -9.89 -0.57
C THR A 237 -19.08 -9.64 -2.03
N THR A 238 -17.89 -9.10 -2.27
CA THR A 238 -17.40 -8.72 -3.60
C THR A 238 -16.73 -9.89 -4.30
N VAL A 239 -17.17 -10.17 -5.53
CA VAL A 239 -16.56 -11.16 -6.41
C VAL A 239 -15.26 -10.60 -6.99
N LYS A 240 -14.16 -11.33 -6.85
CA LYS A 240 -12.85 -11.00 -7.43
C LYS A 240 -12.64 -11.81 -8.71
N GLN A 241 -12.09 -11.19 -9.74
CA GLN A 241 -11.72 -11.87 -10.99
C GLN A 241 -10.38 -12.59 -10.82
N SER A 242 -10.11 -13.60 -11.64
CA SER A 242 -8.80 -14.24 -11.70
C SER A 242 -7.71 -13.21 -12.02
N GLY A 243 -6.54 -13.35 -11.38
CA GLY A 243 -5.44 -12.39 -11.40
C GLY A 243 -5.59 -11.22 -10.41
N ALA A 244 -6.72 -11.09 -9.71
CA ALA A 244 -6.88 -10.04 -8.70
C ALA A 244 -6.11 -10.39 -7.42
N THR A 245 -5.46 -9.40 -6.82
CA THR A 245 -4.80 -9.50 -5.52
C THR A 245 -5.46 -8.58 -4.49
N TRP A 246 -5.42 -8.95 -3.22
CA TRP A 246 -5.93 -8.15 -2.09
C TRP A 246 -5.28 -8.58 -0.78
N THR A 247 -5.41 -7.76 0.27
CA THR A 247 -4.97 -8.14 1.62
C THR A 247 -6.11 -8.64 2.50
N TYR A 248 -5.83 -9.68 3.28
CA TYR A 248 -6.76 -10.23 4.27
C TYR A 248 -5.99 -10.77 5.47
N GLU A 249 -6.31 -10.29 6.68
CA GLU A 249 -5.66 -10.73 7.94
C GLU A 249 -4.12 -10.82 7.86
N CYS A 250 -3.50 -9.81 7.25
CA CYS A 250 -2.04 -9.73 7.07
C CYS A 250 -1.44 -10.82 6.19
N GLN A 251 -2.27 -11.32 5.29
CA GLN A 251 -1.89 -12.12 4.16
C GLN A 251 -2.12 -11.31 2.88
N LEU A 252 -1.22 -11.48 1.92
CA LEU A 252 -1.49 -11.12 0.53
C LEU A 252 -2.18 -12.32 -0.10
N CYS A 253 -3.39 -12.09 -0.62
CA CYS A 253 -4.19 -13.08 -1.28
C CYS A 253 -4.28 -12.78 -2.77
N GLU A 254 -4.36 -13.82 -3.57
CA GLU A 254 -4.67 -13.73 -4.99
C GLU A 254 -5.81 -14.67 -5.36
N CYS A 255 -6.54 -14.29 -6.40
CA CYS A 255 -7.51 -15.15 -7.05
C CYS A 255 -6.85 -15.76 -8.27
N LYS A 256 -6.73 -17.08 -8.32
CA LYS A 256 -6.23 -17.80 -9.49
C LYS A 256 -7.26 -18.84 -9.92
N SER A 257 -7.89 -18.60 -11.06
CA SER A 257 -8.87 -19.51 -11.66
C SER A 257 -9.97 -20.01 -10.73
N GLY A 258 -10.45 -19.14 -9.84
CA GLY A 258 -11.53 -19.44 -8.89
C GLY A 258 -11.06 -19.96 -7.52
N GLU A 259 -9.76 -20.20 -7.36
CA GLU A 259 -9.14 -20.55 -6.09
C GLU A 259 -8.48 -19.32 -5.44
N ILE A 260 -8.51 -19.28 -4.11
CA ILE A 260 -7.92 -18.20 -3.32
C ILE A 260 -6.67 -18.74 -2.65
N ASP A 261 -5.52 -18.21 -3.04
CA ASP A 261 -4.24 -18.48 -2.39
C ASP A 261 -3.81 -17.27 -1.59
N CYS A 262 -3.46 -17.49 -0.32
CA CYS A 262 -3.02 -16.43 0.58
C CYS A 262 -1.69 -16.81 1.23
N TRP A 263 -0.75 -15.88 1.27
CA TRP A 263 0.54 -16.04 1.93
C TRP A 263 0.80 -14.88 2.89
N PRO A 264 1.65 -15.05 3.93
CA PRO A 264 2.00 -13.96 4.83
C PRO A 264 2.46 -12.72 4.05
N LEU A 265 1.94 -11.55 4.43
CA LEU A 265 2.35 -10.29 3.82
C LEU A 265 3.81 -10.01 4.20
N ASP A 266 4.69 -10.00 3.20
CA ASP A 266 6.07 -9.59 3.40
C ASP A 266 6.15 -8.08 3.62
N CYS A 267 6.50 -7.70 4.85
CA CYS A 267 6.63 -6.31 5.21
C CYS A 267 7.98 -5.73 4.77
N PRO A 268 8.02 -4.45 4.39
CA PRO A 268 9.26 -3.78 4.09
C PRO A 268 10.21 -3.85 5.28
N ALA A 269 11.51 -4.02 4.98
CA ALA A 269 12.54 -3.75 5.97
C ALA A 269 12.47 -2.26 6.36
N LEU A 270 12.27 -1.98 7.65
CA LEU A 270 12.27 -0.63 8.19
C LEU A 270 13.60 -0.34 8.84
N ASP A 271 14.22 0.78 8.47
CA ASP A 271 15.43 1.27 9.12
C ASP A 271 15.10 2.47 10.01
N CYS A 272 14.49 2.18 11.15
CA CYS A 272 14.18 3.16 12.18
C CYS A 272 14.20 2.53 13.57
N VAL A 273 14.67 3.31 14.54
CA VAL A 273 14.85 2.84 15.92
C VAL A 273 13.51 2.55 16.60
N ASN A 274 12.46 3.28 16.22
CA ASN A 274 11.13 3.18 16.82
C ASN A 274 10.08 2.85 15.75
N ALA A 275 10.13 1.63 15.23
CA ALA A 275 9.03 1.07 14.47
C ALA A 275 7.88 0.73 15.42
N ILE A 276 6.68 1.24 15.15
CA ILE A 276 5.46 0.88 15.86
C ILE A 276 4.58 0.02 14.95
N GLN A 277 4.02 -1.05 15.53
CA GLN A 277 2.96 -1.84 14.93
C GLN A 277 1.78 -1.76 15.88
N THR A 278 0.74 -1.01 15.51
CA THR A 278 -0.48 -0.93 16.32
C THR A 278 -1.37 -2.13 16.09
N ALA A 279 -2.26 -2.42 17.05
CA ALA A 279 -3.16 -3.55 16.96
C ALA A 279 -4.07 -3.40 15.71
N GLY A 280 -4.01 -4.38 14.81
CA GLY A 280 -4.71 -4.35 13.52
C GLY A 280 -3.81 -4.02 12.31
N ASP A 281 -2.54 -3.68 12.54
CA ASP A 281 -1.57 -3.43 11.46
C ASP A 281 -0.86 -4.70 11.02
N CYS A 282 -0.72 -4.85 9.71
CA CYS A 282 0.01 -5.97 9.13
C CYS A 282 1.50 -5.73 9.06
N CYS A 283 1.91 -4.48 8.80
CA CYS A 283 3.30 -4.10 8.79
C CYS A 283 3.61 -3.03 9.82
N PRO A 284 4.78 -3.11 10.49
CA PRO A 284 5.25 -2.02 11.32
C PRO A 284 5.45 -0.76 10.46
N VAL A 285 5.43 0.40 11.09
CA VAL A 285 5.75 1.69 10.46
C VAL A 285 6.65 2.48 11.40
N CYS A 286 7.58 3.29 10.86
CA CYS A 286 8.35 4.17 11.75
C CYS A 286 7.48 5.33 12.20
N VAL A 287 7.49 5.63 13.49
CA VAL A 287 6.81 6.80 14.09
C VAL A 287 7.21 8.09 13.37
N ASP A 288 8.47 8.18 12.97
CA ASP A 288 9.05 9.35 12.29
C ASP A 288 8.88 9.31 10.76
N SER A 289 8.49 8.16 10.18
CA SER A 289 8.35 7.97 8.73
C SER A 289 6.96 8.23 8.20
N ASN A 290 5.96 8.41 9.07
CA ASN A 290 4.68 8.92 8.61
C ASN A 290 4.83 10.41 8.34
N GLN A 291 5.54 10.76 7.26
CA GLN A 291 5.69 12.13 6.74
C GLN A 291 4.32 12.78 6.48
N CYS A 292 3.29 11.94 6.41
CA CYS A 292 1.91 12.32 6.29
C CYS A 292 1.16 12.52 7.64
N ALA A 293 1.64 12.01 8.78
CA ALA A 293 1.07 12.24 10.11
C ALA A 293 1.98 13.07 11.06
N SER A 294 3.29 13.10 10.83
CA SER A 294 4.29 13.68 11.72
C SER A 294 4.80 15.04 11.24
N LEU A 295 3.91 16.04 11.23
CA LEU A 295 4.33 17.46 11.17
C LEU A 295 3.78 18.27 12.35
N THR A 296 3.35 17.62 13.44
CA THR A 296 2.94 18.31 14.68
C THR A 296 3.93 18.19 15.83
N LEU A 297 5.10 17.56 15.67
CA LEU A 297 6.13 17.52 16.71
C LEU A 297 7.48 18.02 16.20
N GLY A 298 7.71 19.32 16.43
CA GLY A 298 9.04 19.88 16.66
C GLY A 298 10.07 19.66 15.57
N THR A 299 9.81 20.11 14.34
CA THR A 299 10.93 20.49 13.47
C THR A 299 11.71 21.57 14.20
N GLY A 300 12.95 21.29 14.57
CA GLY A 300 13.89 22.27 15.10
C GLY A 300 14.21 23.35 14.06
N GLY A 301 13.23 24.21 13.73
CA GLY A 301 13.39 25.37 12.88
C GLY A 301 13.73 25.12 11.42
N GLN A 302 13.49 23.95 10.84
CA GLN A 302 13.68 23.76 9.40
C GLN A 302 12.54 24.39 8.59
N ASP A 303 12.91 25.27 7.66
CA ASP A 303 12.00 25.94 6.74
C ASP A 303 11.53 24.97 5.65
N LEU A 304 10.27 24.56 5.71
CA LEU A 304 9.64 23.65 4.75
C LEU A 304 8.96 24.38 3.58
N SER A 305 9.04 25.72 3.53
CA SER A 305 8.33 26.54 2.54
C SER A 305 8.79 26.30 1.10
N GLU A 306 10.01 25.80 0.89
CA GLU A 306 10.55 25.46 -0.43
C GLU A 306 10.15 24.06 -0.92
N THR A 307 9.53 23.23 -0.06
CA THR A 307 9.12 21.88 -0.47
C THR A 307 7.85 21.90 -1.33
N GLN A 308 7.90 21.19 -2.46
CA GLN A 308 6.83 21.18 -3.47
C GLN A 308 6.50 19.76 -3.90
N CYS A 309 5.21 19.51 -4.14
CA CYS A 309 4.70 18.27 -4.69
C CYS A 309 4.34 18.46 -6.16
N HIS A 310 4.64 17.48 -6.99
CA HIS A 310 4.34 17.50 -8.41
C HIS A 310 3.33 16.40 -8.72
N TYR A 311 2.18 16.76 -9.29
CA TYR A 311 1.13 15.81 -9.63
C TYR A 311 0.47 16.23 -10.95
N ARG A 312 0.45 15.32 -11.94
CA ARG A 312 -0.14 15.54 -13.28
C ARG A 312 0.25 16.87 -13.93
N GLY A 313 1.52 17.26 -13.81
CA GLY A 313 2.06 18.50 -14.38
C GLY A 313 1.73 19.79 -13.60
N ALA A 314 1.01 19.70 -12.48
CA ALA A 314 0.80 20.79 -11.55
C ALA A 314 1.76 20.71 -10.35
N THR A 315 2.13 21.87 -9.83
CA THR A 315 3.00 22.01 -8.66
C THR A 315 2.20 22.54 -7.47
N TYR A 316 2.26 21.83 -6.35
CA TYR A 316 1.55 22.14 -5.12
C TYR A 316 2.55 22.50 -4.02
N SER A 317 2.40 23.67 -3.42
CA SER A 317 3.19 24.09 -2.27
C SER A 317 2.85 23.27 -1.02
N HIS A 318 3.78 23.21 -0.07
CA HIS A 318 3.51 22.62 1.24
C HIS A 318 2.20 23.15 1.86
N GLY A 319 1.36 22.22 2.34
CA GLY A 319 0.06 22.50 2.96
C GLY A 319 -1.11 22.56 1.97
N ALA A 320 -0.86 22.63 0.65
CA ALA A 320 -1.91 22.65 -0.35
C ALA A 320 -2.66 21.31 -0.41
N ASN A 321 -3.99 21.39 -0.57
CA ASN A 321 -4.89 20.24 -0.70
C ASN A 321 -5.54 20.22 -2.08
N TRP A 322 -5.81 19.04 -2.62
CA TRP A 322 -6.56 18.83 -3.84
C TRP A 322 -7.27 17.48 -3.82
N HIS A 323 -8.27 17.30 -4.68
CA HIS A 323 -8.88 16.00 -4.92
C HIS A 323 -8.27 15.35 -6.15
N LEU A 324 -8.19 14.02 -6.16
CA LEU A 324 -7.80 13.30 -7.38
C LEU A 324 -8.85 13.51 -8.46
N VAL A 325 -8.39 13.63 -9.70
CA VAL A 325 -9.27 13.86 -10.86
C VAL A 325 -10.15 12.63 -11.13
N ASP A 326 -9.59 11.45 -10.94
CA ASP A 326 -10.25 10.18 -11.26
C ASP A 326 -11.05 9.62 -10.06
N ASP A 327 -10.76 10.12 -8.86
CA ASP A 327 -11.48 9.79 -7.63
C ASP A 327 -11.69 11.05 -6.76
N PRO A 328 -12.85 11.74 -6.89
CA PRO A 328 -13.14 12.94 -6.10
C PRO A 328 -13.28 12.64 -4.61
N CYS A 329 -13.44 11.36 -4.23
CA CYS A 329 -13.51 10.94 -2.84
C CYS A 329 -12.15 10.70 -2.21
N THR A 330 -11.07 10.92 -2.95
CA THR A 330 -9.71 10.91 -2.41
C THR A 330 -9.16 12.33 -2.39
N GLU A 331 -8.87 12.82 -1.18
CA GLU A 331 -8.25 14.13 -0.93
C GLU A 331 -6.76 13.92 -0.64
N CYS A 332 -5.92 14.70 -1.32
CA CYS A 332 -4.48 14.68 -1.19
C CYS A 332 -3.95 16.00 -0.66
N GLN A 333 -2.89 15.93 0.14
CA GLN A 333 -2.19 17.08 0.69
C GLN A 333 -0.69 16.99 0.41
N CYS A 334 -0.06 18.13 0.13
CA CYS A 334 1.39 18.22 0.00
C CYS A 334 2.05 18.44 1.36
N LYS A 335 2.83 17.47 1.86
CA LYS A 335 3.55 17.56 3.15
C LYS A 335 5.04 17.36 2.94
N ALA A 336 5.84 18.40 3.16
CA ALA A 336 7.30 18.36 2.98
C ALA A 336 7.75 17.80 1.60
N GLY A 337 6.98 18.06 0.54
CA GLY A 337 7.25 17.51 -0.79
C GLY A 337 6.65 16.12 -1.06
N HIS A 338 6.00 15.48 -0.09
CA HIS A 338 5.30 14.21 -0.22
C HIS A 338 3.80 14.42 -0.48
N ILE A 339 3.24 13.62 -1.40
CA ILE A 339 1.81 13.59 -1.68
C ILE A 339 1.17 12.60 -0.72
N CYS A 340 0.31 13.10 0.15
CA CYS A 340 -0.37 12.32 1.18
C CYS A 340 -1.87 12.29 0.87
N CYS A 341 -2.36 11.15 0.38
CA CYS A 341 -3.77 10.99 0.02
C CYS A 341 -4.53 10.15 1.06
N ALA A 342 -5.79 10.50 1.29
CA ALA A 342 -6.71 9.79 2.16
C ALA A 342 -8.15 9.95 1.68
N PHE A 343 -9.03 9.07 2.15
CA PHE A 343 -10.45 9.14 1.84
C PHE A 343 -11.10 10.40 2.42
N SER A 344 -11.78 11.16 1.57
CA SER A 344 -12.51 12.36 1.96
C SER A 344 -13.83 11.98 2.64
N GLN A 345 -13.96 12.38 3.90
CA GLN A 345 -15.14 12.13 4.72
C GLN A 345 -16.42 12.79 4.16
N ARG A 346 -16.31 13.67 3.16
CA ARG A 346 -17.46 14.26 2.46
C ARG A 346 -18.18 13.28 1.55
N CYS A 347 -17.53 12.15 1.24
CA CYS A 347 -18.13 11.06 0.49
C CYS A 347 -18.79 9.99 1.37
N SER A 348 -18.69 10.11 2.69
CA SER A 348 -19.41 9.27 3.66
C SER A 348 -20.84 9.80 3.82
N GLY A 349 -21.70 9.48 2.84
CA GLY A 349 -23.13 9.83 2.82
C GLY A 349 -24.00 8.85 3.59
#